data_AF-A0A1F9XQA3-F1
#
_entry.id   AF-A0A1F9XQA3-F1
#
_cell.length_a   1.000
_cell.length_b   1.000
_cell.length_c   1.000
_cell.angle_alpha   90.00
_cell.angle_beta   90.00
_cell.angle_gamma   90.00
#
_symmetry.space_group_name_H-M   'P 1'
#
loop_
_entity.id
_entity.type
_entity.pdbx_description
1 polymer ?
#
loop_
_entity_poly.entity_id
_entity_poly.type
_entity_poly.pdbx_seq_one_letter_code
_entity_poly.pdbx_strand_id
1 'polypeptide(L)'
;MKKEIIIAAVLSLMSATAFAADKSAADSSAVKRSESAVSAKYSKRINPALKDVLPKIDAIQREMLDLDVMYWAWRIADGGRTTGITYEQLEGYSKNWIMTSETKELFLARLKAVLDGKTSRPLTAPERKKLDENKAQIVNLLSPARSDSSLINSLSVDYCVELEARYWAHRIQTGEKEILESMKKWDMSANTKRITEKVNKNLTKKLEPLTKEERYKLDACIEKLSKM
;
A
#
# COMPACT_ATOMS: atom_id res chain seq x y z
N MET A 1 8.19 16.21 24.33
CA MET A 1 8.61 14.97 23.64
C MET A 1 7.74 14.78 22.41
N LYS A 2 8.33 14.90 21.21
CA LYS A 2 7.62 14.88 19.93
C LYS A 2 7.17 13.44 19.61
N LYS A 3 5.85 13.20 19.61
CA LYS A 3 5.23 12.00 19.05
C LYS A 3 4.90 12.31 17.59
N GLU A 4 5.86 12.10 16.69
CA GLU A 4 5.60 12.17 15.24
C GLU A 4 5.50 10.74 14.67
N ILE A 5 4.25 10.33 14.44
CA ILE A 5 3.76 9.63 13.24
C ILE A 5 4.59 8.43 12.79
N ILE A 6 4.34 7.27 13.40
CA ILE A 6 4.55 5.96 12.76
C ILE A 6 3.25 5.59 12.03
N ILE A 7 2.96 6.28 10.94
CA ILE A 7 1.97 5.84 9.93
C ILE A 7 2.76 5.54 8.66
N ALA A 8 3.64 4.54 8.72
CA ALA A 8 4.42 4.09 7.56
C ALA A 8 4.52 2.57 7.42
N ALA A 9 4.08 1.79 8.41
CA ALA A 9 4.28 0.34 8.40
C ALA A 9 3.12 -0.45 7.76
N VAL A 10 1.89 0.09 7.70
CA VAL A 10 0.72 -0.70 7.23
C VAL A 10 0.39 -0.48 5.75
N LEU A 11 0.91 0.56 5.10
CA LEU A 11 0.85 0.71 3.63
C LEU A 11 2.07 0.12 2.90
N SER A 12 3.05 -0.43 3.62
CA SER A 12 4.30 -0.99 3.03
C SER A 12 4.22 -2.48 2.69
N LEU A 13 3.08 -3.15 2.85
CA LEU A 13 2.89 -4.58 2.52
C LEU A 13 2.44 -4.86 1.07
N MET A 14 2.58 -3.88 0.16
CA MET A 14 2.35 -4.04 -1.28
C MET A 14 3.66 -3.99 -2.11
N SER A 15 4.83 -3.99 -1.47
CA SER A 15 6.12 -3.94 -2.16
C SER A 15 7.06 -5.05 -1.68
N ALA A 16 7.20 -6.11 -2.48
CA ALA A 16 8.47 -6.76 -2.85
C ALA A 16 8.29 -8.26 -3.13
N THR A 17 7.81 -8.60 -4.33
CA THR A 17 8.38 -9.74 -5.05
C THR A 17 9.08 -9.19 -6.27
N ALA A 18 10.39 -9.01 -6.18
CA ALA A 18 11.24 -8.66 -7.30
C ALA A 18 11.34 -9.89 -8.22
N PHE A 19 10.64 -9.84 -9.36
CA PHE A 19 10.96 -10.73 -10.48
C PHE A 19 12.13 -10.11 -11.25
N ALA A 20 13.21 -10.87 -11.40
CA ALA A 20 14.31 -10.53 -12.28
C ALA A 20 13.78 -10.36 -13.70
N ALA A 21 13.90 -9.14 -14.25
CA ALA A 21 13.53 -8.84 -15.62
C ALA A 21 14.80 -8.72 -16.47
N ASP A 22 14.92 -9.64 -17.42
CA ASP A 22 15.99 -9.69 -18.41
C ASP A 22 15.84 -8.56 -19.43
N LYS A 23 16.97 -7.96 -19.84
CA LYS A 23 17.01 -6.78 -20.72
C LYS A 23 16.99 -7.22 -22.18
N SER A 24 15.94 -6.85 -22.91
CA SER A 24 15.94 -6.82 -24.37
C SER A 24 15.30 -5.53 -24.86
N ALA A 25 16.07 -4.76 -25.63
CA ALA A 25 15.67 -3.50 -26.24
C ALA A 25 15.10 -3.77 -27.63
N ALA A 26 13.87 -3.33 -27.92
CA ALA A 26 13.34 -3.24 -29.27
C ALA A 26 12.18 -2.23 -29.41
N ASP A 27 12.37 -1.34 -30.39
CA ASP A 27 11.42 -0.75 -31.35
C ASP A 27 10.16 0.00 -30.85
N SER A 28 10.15 1.33 -31.05
CA SER A 28 9.14 2.29 -30.56
C SER A 28 7.89 2.42 -31.44
N SER A 29 7.76 1.63 -32.50
CA SER A 29 6.60 1.69 -33.42
C SER A 29 5.45 0.73 -33.05
N ALA A 30 5.66 -0.21 -32.11
CA ALA A 30 4.65 -1.18 -31.65
C ALA A 30 3.79 -0.70 -30.45
N VAL A 31 4.07 0.48 -29.89
CA VAL A 31 3.54 0.93 -28.59
C VAL A 31 2.02 1.17 -28.62
N LYS A 32 1.46 1.69 -29.71
CA LYS A 32 0.04 2.09 -29.75
C LYS A 32 -0.96 0.92 -29.93
N ARG A 33 -0.53 -0.26 -30.38
CA ARG A 33 -1.41 -1.46 -30.47
C ARG A 33 -1.30 -2.38 -29.26
N SER A 34 -0.24 -2.24 -28.44
CA SER A 34 -0.06 -3.07 -27.24
C SER A 34 -0.73 -2.48 -25.99
N GLU A 35 -0.96 -1.16 -25.93
CA GLU A 35 -1.63 -0.50 -24.80
C GLU A 35 -3.06 -1.01 -24.54
N SER A 36 -3.84 -1.29 -25.60
CA SER A 36 -5.22 -1.81 -25.42
C SER A 36 -5.24 -3.26 -24.92
N ALA A 37 -4.28 -4.09 -25.32
CA ALA A 37 -4.16 -5.48 -24.90
C ALA A 37 -3.55 -5.62 -23.49
N VAL A 38 -2.64 -4.73 -23.12
CA VAL A 38 -2.06 -4.68 -21.78
C VAL A 38 -3.09 -4.17 -20.77
N SER A 39 -3.83 -3.09 -21.09
CA SER A 39 -4.96 -2.59 -20.29
C SER A 39 -6.04 -3.68 -20.08
N ALA A 40 -6.37 -4.44 -21.13
CA ALA A 40 -7.32 -5.56 -21.06
C ALA A 40 -6.83 -6.76 -20.22
N LYS A 41 -5.51 -6.96 -20.07
CA LYS A 41 -4.94 -7.99 -19.19
C LYS A 41 -4.94 -7.58 -17.72
N TYR A 42 -4.73 -6.29 -17.42
CA TYR A 42 -4.78 -5.77 -16.04
C TYR A 42 -6.21 -5.68 -15.50
N SER A 43 -7.19 -5.31 -16.34
CA SER A 43 -8.61 -5.32 -15.95
C SER A 43 -9.12 -6.70 -15.52
N LYS A 44 -8.50 -7.79 -16.03
CA LYS A 44 -8.85 -9.17 -15.69
C LYS A 44 -8.46 -9.61 -14.27
N ARG A 45 -7.66 -8.81 -13.54
CA ARG A 45 -7.22 -9.09 -12.16
C ARG A 45 -7.66 -8.04 -11.14
N ILE A 46 -8.45 -7.04 -11.55
CA ILE A 46 -9.05 -6.13 -10.59
C ILE A 46 -10.03 -6.94 -9.77
N ASN A 47 -9.74 -7.09 -8.47
CA ASN A 47 -10.65 -7.70 -7.52
C ASN A 47 -12.05 -7.09 -7.75
N PRO A 48 -13.11 -7.88 -7.95
CA PRO A 48 -14.46 -7.34 -8.17
C PRO A 48 -14.87 -6.28 -7.14
N ALA A 49 -14.34 -6.38 -5.90
CA ALA A 49 -14.54 -5.40 -4.85
C ALA A 49 -13.98 -3.99 -5.16
N LEU A 50 -12.98 -3.87 -6.03
CA LEU A 50 -12.38 -2.59 -6.41
C LEU A 50 -13.12 -1.91 -7.58
N LYS A 51 -13.99 -2.61 -8.30
CA LYS A 51 -14.62 -2.07 -9.52
C LYS A 51 -15.36 -0.76 -9.26
N ASP A 52 -16.11 -0.68 -8.16
CA ASP A 52 -16.92 0.49 -7.82
C ASP A 52 -16.13 1.58 -7.06
N VAL A 53 -14.94 1.21 -6.56
CA VAL A 53 -14.10 2.08 -5.74
C VAL A 53 -12.99 2.73 -6.55
N LEU A 54 -12.49 2.04 -7.59
CA LEU A 54 -11.37 2.49 -8.41
C LEU A 54 -11.60 3.87 -9.05
N PRO A 55 -12.78 4.19 -9.64
CA PRO A 55 -13.01 5.54 -10.19
C PRO A 55 -12.93 6.65 -9.14
N LYS A 56 -13.33 6.36 -7.89
CA LYS A 56 -13.26 7.31 -6.78
C LYS A 56 -11.82 7.53 -6.33
N ILE A 57 -11.04 6.46 -6.23
CA ILE A 57 -9.60 6.52 -5.93
C ILE A 57 -8.88 7.33 -7.02
N ASP A 58 -9.20 7.07 -8.29
CA ASP A 58 -8.59 7.73 -9.43
C ASP A 58 -8.86 9.25 -9.43
N ALA A 59 -10.10 9.65 -9.12
CA ALA A 59 -10.45 11.06 -8.98
C ALA A 59 -9.63 11.77 -7.88
N ILE A 60 -9.48 11.15 -6.71
CA ILE A 60 -8.66 11.69 -5.61
C ILE A 60 -7.19 11.78 -6.03
N GLN A 61 -6.66 10.73 -6.65
CA GLN A 61 -5.27 10.69 -7.13
C GLN A 61 -4.98 11.78 -8.16
N ARG A 62 -5.90 12.03 -9.11
CA ARG A 62 -5.78 13.13 -10.07
C ARG A 62 -5.73 14.49 -9.38
N GLU A 63 -6.49 14.70 -8.30
CA GLU A 63 -6.46 15.96 -7.54
C GLU A 63 -5.10 16.18 -6.84
N MET A 64 -4.50 15.13 -6.28
CA MET A 64 -3.22 15.22 -5.57
C MET A 64 -1.99 14.97 -6.45
N LEU A 65 -2.18 14.83 -7.77
CA LEU A 65 -1.17 14.35 -8.70
C LEU A 65 0.13 15.17 -8.64
N ASP A 66 0.02 16.50 -8.63
CA ASP A 66 1.18 17.38 -8.60
C ASP A 66 1.96 17.29 -7.28
N LEU A 67 1.26 17.05 -6.17
CA LEU A 67 1.88 16.86 -4.85
C LEU A 67 2.65 15.54 -4.79
N ASP A 68 2.04 14.46 -5.29
CA ASP A 68 2.65 13.14 -5.31
C ASP A 68 3.84 13.10 -6.28
N VAL A 69 3.71 13.74 -7.45
CA VAL A 69 4.82 13.94 -8.41
C VAL A 69 5.97 14.68 -7.74
N MET A 70 5.72 15.82 -7.10
CA MET A 70 6.76 16.61 -6.45
C MET A 70 7.43 15.85 -5.30
N TYR A 71 6.64 15.13 -4.50
CA TYR A 71 7.14 14.27 -3.43
C TYR A 71 8.09 13.19 -3.95
N TRP A 72 7.69 12.45 -4.98
CA TRP A 72 8.53 11.39 -5.55
C TRP A 72 9.74 11.94 -6.31
N ALA A 73 9.58 13.05 -7.03
CA ALA A 73 10.68 13.71 -7.73
C ALA A 73 11.77 14.13 -6.74
N TRP A 74 11.40 14.79 -5.63
CA TRP A 74 12.36 15.17 -4.59
C TRP A 74 13.03 13.96 -3.94
N ARG A 75 12.27 12.88 -3.68
CA ARG A 75 12.82 11.63 -3.13
C ARG A 75 13.86 10.97 -4.03
N ILE A 76 13.67 11.05 -5.35
CA ILE A 76 14.61 10.51 -6.35
C ILE A 76 15.81 11.45 -6.51
N ALA A 77 15.58 12.75 -6.68
CA ALA A 77 16.61 13.73 -7.02
C ALA A 77 17.57 14.05 -5.85
N ASP A 78 17.05 14.21 -4.63
CA ASP A 78 17.86 14.54 -3.44
C ASP A 78 18.59 13.32 -2.85
N GLY A 79 18.58 12.22 -3.61
CA GLY A 79 19.59 11.16 -3.50
C GLY A 79 19.39 10.23 -2.32
N GLY A 80 18.25 9.55 -2.22
CA GLY A 80 18.24 8.20 -1.63
C GLY A 80 18.83 8.05 -0.22
N ARG A 81 18.93 9.13 0.59
CA ARG A 81 19.67 9.14 1.87
C ARG A 81 19.10 8.20 2.94
N THR A 82 17.96 7.57 2.66
CA THR A 82 17.41 6.50 3.50
C THR A 82 16.94 5.27 2.72
N THR A 83 16.70 5.33 1.40
CA THR A 83 16.06 4.21 0.65
C THR A 83 16.40 4.08 -0.85
N GLY A 84 17.29 4.89 -1.44
CA GLY A 84 17.87 4.63 -2.77
C GLY A 84 16.92 4.33 -3.95
N ILE A 85 15.70 4.89 -3.99
CA ILE A 85 14.74 4.59 -5.07
C ILE A 85 15.05 5.36 -6.37
N THR A 86 15.13 4.66 -7.49
CA THR A 86 15.28 5.27 -8.84
C THR A 86 13.93 5.44 -9.55
N TYR A 87 13.90 6.21 -10.64
CA TYR A 87 12.72 6.34 -11.49
C TYR A 87 12.25 4.99 -12.03
N GLU A 88 13.17 4.16 -12.53
CA GLU A 88 12.87 2.84 -13.11
C GLU A 88 12.31 1.87 -12.07
N GLN A 89 12.82 1.94 -10.83
CA GLN A 89 12.27 1.16 -9.73
C GLN A 89 10.86 1.60 -9.38
N LEU A 90 10.60 2.90 -9.30
CA LEU A 90 9.28 3.44 -9.02
C LEU A 90 8.28 3.10 -10.14
N GLU A 91 8.69 3.21 -11.40
CA GLU A 91 7.91 2.77 -12.56
C GLU A 91 7.61 1.27 -12.47
N GLY A 92 8.60 0.45 -12.09
CA GLY A 92 8.41 -0.97 -11.81
C GLY A 92 7.35 -1.23 -10.72
N TYR A 93 7.42 -0.52 -9.60
CA TYR A 93 6.44 -0.62 -8.51
C TYR A 93 5.06 -0.11 -8.89
N SER A 94 4.99 0.87 -9.80
CA SER A 94 3.72 1.46 -10.25
C SER A 94 2.80 0.44 -10.89
N LYS A 95 3.32 -0.69 -11.39
CA LYS A 95 2.52 -1.80 -11.94
C LYS A 95 1.48 -2.33 -10.95
N ASN A 96 1.76 -2.25 -9.66
CA ASN A 96 0.87 -2.75 -8.59
C ASN A 96 0.04 -1.64 -7.93
N TRP A 97 0.13 -0.39 -8.39
CA TRP A 97 -0.63 0.71 -7.81
C TRP A 97 -2.12 0.59 -8.13
N ILE A 98 -2.96 0.91 -7.14
CA ILE A 98 -4.41 0.97 -7.27
C ILE A 98 -4.76 2.33 -7.88
N MET A 99 -4.66 2.41 -9.20
CA MET A 99 -5.00 3.56 -10.04
C MET A 99 -5.29 3.11 -11.47
N THR A 100 -5.97 3.92 -12.27
CA THR A 100 -6.16 3.60 -13.68
C THR A 100 -4.84 3.73 -14.46
N SER A 101 -4.75 3.07 -15.63
CA SER A 101 -3.57 3.20 -16.50
C SER A 101 -3.35 4.64 -16.95
N GLU A 102 -4.43 5.37 -17.29
CA GLU A 102 -4.36 6.77 -17.72
C GLU A 102 -3.74 7.66 -16.63
N THR A 103 -4.21 7.56 -15.38
CA THR A 103 -3.66 8.35 -14.27
C THR A 103 -2.21 7.98 -13.97
N LYS A 104 -1.85 6.71 -14.12
CA LYS A 104 -0.47 6.23 -13.95
C LYS A 104 0.48 6.80 -15.00
N GLU A 105 0.08 6.75 -16.26
CA GLU A 105 0.85 7.31 -17.38
C GLU A 105 1.03 8.82 -17.19
N LEU A 106 -0.04 9.53 -16.80
CA LEU A 106 0.02 10.95 -16.50
C LEU A 106 0.96 11.26 -15.33
N PHE A 107 0.91 10.47 -14.25
CA PHE A 107 1.83 10.58 -13.11
C PHE A 107 3.29 10.42 -13.56
N LEU A 108 3.61 9.33 -14.27
CA LEU A 108 4.97 9.01 -14.69
C LEU A 108 5.53 10.07 -15.66
N ALA A 109 4.71 10.53 -16.60
CA ALA A 109 5.08 11.61 -17.53
C ALA A 109 5.42 12.91 -16.79
N ARG A 110 4.59 13.33 -15.83
CA ARG A 110 4.86 14.54 -15.03
C ARG A 110 6.08 14.38 -14.13
N LEU A 111 6.24 13.22 -13.50
CA LEU A 111 7.42 12.91 -12.69
C LEU A 111 8.70 13.03 -13.52
N LYS A 112 8.71 12.42 -14.71
CA LYS A 112 9.85 12.51 -15.62
C LYS A 112 10.15 13.97 -16.00
N ALA A 113 9.15 14.77 -16.32
CA ALA A 113 9.33 16.18 -16.65
C ALA A 113 9.97 16.99 -15.49
N VAL A 114 9.55 16.76 -14.24
CA VAL A 114 10.13 17.43 -13.06
C VAL A 114 11.59 17.00 -12.82
N LEU A 115 11.89 15.72 -13.02
CA LEU A 115 13.25 15.19 -12.88
C LEU A 115 14.19 15.73 -13.96
N ASP A 116 13.77 15.68 -15.23
CA ASP A 116 14.54 16.18 -16.37
C ASP A 116 14.77 17.70 -16.27
N GLY A 117 13.76 18.44 -15.79
CA GLY A 117 13.86 19.88 -15.53
C GLY A 117 14.62 20.26 -14.26
N LYS A 118 14.98 19.29 -13.41
CA LYS A 118 15.60 19.50 -12.09
C LYS A 118 14.84 20.50 -11.21
N THR A 119 13.51 20.50 -11.32
CA THR A 119 12.63 21.44 -10.58
C THR A 119 12.04 20.81 -9.31
N SER A 120 12.56 19.66 -8.88
CA SER A 120 12.09 18.97 -7.67
C SER A 120 12.40 19.78 -6.40
N ARG A 121 11.47 19.79 -5.46
CA ARG A 121 11.62 20.42 -4.13
C ARG A 121 10.87 19.63 -3.07
N PRO A 122 11.23 19.73 -1.78
CA PRO A 122 10.40 19.16 -0.73
C PRO A 122 9.01 19.80 -0.73
N LEU A 123 8.01 19.01 -0.32
CA LEU A 123 6.68 19.54 -0.03
C LEU A 123 6.73 20.47 1.17
N THR A 124 6.03 21.60 1.07
CA THR A 124 5.74 22.49 2.19
C THR A 124 4.82 21.79 3.21
N ALA A 125 4.72 22.32 4.42
CA ALA A 125 3.85 21.74 5.44
C ALA A 125 2.36 21.69 5.02
N PRO A 126 1.78 22.73 4.40
CA PRO A 126 0.41 22.68 3.88
C PRO A 126 0.22 21.63 2.77
N GLU A 127 1.17 21.53 1.83
CA GLU A 127 1.14 20.52 0.76
C GLU A 127 1.21 19.10 1.33
N ARG A 128 2.08 18.87 2.31
CA ARG A 128 2.18 17.58 3.00
C ARG A 128 0.87 17.21 3.70
N LYS A 129 0.28 18.15 4.42
CA LYS A 129 -1.02 17.95 5.08
C LYS A 129 -2.10 17.57 4.07
N LYS A 130 -2.19 18.30 2.94
CA LYS A 130 -3.15 17.99 1.87
C LYS A 130 -2.89 16.60 1.26
N LEU A 131 -1.62 16.22 1.08
CA LEU A 131 -1.27 14.90 0.57
C LEU A 131 -1.71 13.78 1.53
N ASP A 132 -1.46 13.96 2.83
CA ASP A 132 -1.82 13.00 3.87
C ASP A 132 -3.34 12.86 4.02
N GLU A 133 -4.10 13.95 3.90
CA GLU A 133 -5.56 13.96 3.89
C GLU A 133 -6.13 13.15 2.72
N ASN A 134 -5.62 13.36 1.50
CA ASN A 134 -6.06 12.60 0.32
C ASN A 134 -5.70 11.11 0.43
N LYS A 135 -4.52 10.78 0.97
CA LYS A 135 -4.13 9.38 1.24
C LYS A 135 -5.07 8.74 2.26
N ALA A 136 -5.47 9.47 3.30
CA ALA A 136 -6.44 8.98 4.27
C ALA A 136 -7.81 8.70 3.63
N GLN A 137 -8.26 9.55 2.70
CA GLN A 137 -9.49 9.30 1.94
C GLN A 137 -9.41 8.01 1.10
N ILE A 138 -8.29 7.78 0.40
CA ILE A 138 -8.07 6.54 -0.38
C ILE A 138 -8.07 5.32 0.54
N VAL A 139 -7.43 5.40 1.71
CA VAL A 139 -7.45 4.30 2.71
C VAL A 139 -8.87 4.00 3.19
N ASN A 140 -9.69 5.02 3.46
CA ASN A 140 -11.07 4.83 3.87
C ASN A 140 -11.94 4.21 2.78
N LEU A 141 -11.64 4.47 1.50
CA LEU A 141 -12.30 3.82 0.38
C LEU A 141 -11.92 2.34 0.26
N LEU A 142 -10.67 1.99 0.52
CA LEU A 142 -10.16 0.62 0.45
C LEU A 142 -10.56 -0.24 1.65
N SER A 143 -10.63 0.39 2.83
CA SER A 143 -10.85 -0.27 4.12
C SER A 143 -11.83 0.55 4.98
N PRO A 144 -13.12 0.63 4.61
CA PRO A 144 -14.10 1.50 5.27
C PRO A 144 -14.28 1.23 6.77
N ALA A 145 -14.10 -0.03 7.20
CA ALA A 145 -14.15 -0.41 8.61
C ALA A 145 -13.12 0.32 9.49
N ARG A 146 -12.00 0.81 8.93
CA ARG A 146 -11.03 1.63 9.68
C ARG A 146 -11.58 2.97 10.13
N SER A 147 -12.66 3.44 9.50
CA SER A 147 -13.32 4.71 9.84
C SER A 147 -14.62 4.52 10.63
N ASP A 148 -15.09 3.27 10.78
CA ASP A 148 -16.31 2.95 11.54
C ASP A 148 -16.02 2.94 13.04
N SER A 149 -16.14 4.10 13.67
CA SER A 149 -15.89 4.27 15.11
C SER A 149 -16.82 3.42 15.97
N SER A 150 -18.05 3.16 15.51
CA SER A 150 -19.01 2.32 16.23
C SER A 150 -18.53 0.87 16.26
N LEU A 151 -18.14 0.34 15.09
CA LEU A 151 -17.57 -0.99 14.99
C LEU A 151 -16.28 -1.09 15.81
N ILE A 152 -15.33 -0.17 15.63
CA ILE A 152 -14.05 -0.15 16.36
C ILE A 152 -14.26 -0.21 17.88
N ASN A 153 -15.21 0.56 18.40
CA ASN A 153 -15.48 0.60 19.84
C ASN A 153 -16.17 -0.68 20.33
N SER A 154 -17.01 -1.31 19.50
CA SER A 154 -17.71 -2.55 19.83
C SER A 154 -16.79 -3.79 19.91
N LEU A 155 -15.68 -3.81 19.18
CA LEU A 155 -14.77 -4.96 19.13
C LEU A 155 -13.86 -4.99 20.36
N SER A 156 -13.71 -6.16 21.00
CA SER A 156 -12.79 -6.30 22.13
C SER A 156 -11.34 -6.39 21.65
N VAL A 157 -10.40 -5.98 22.51
CA VAL A 157 -8.96 -6.09 22.21
C VAL A 157 -8.57 -7.54 21.97
N ASP A 158 -9.05 -8.46 22.81
CA ASP A 158 -8.74 -9.89 22.69
C ASP A 158 -9.25 -10.50 21.39
N TYR A 159 -10.45 -10.10 20.96
CA TYR A 159 -10.98 -10.50 19.65
C TYR A 159 -10.08 -9.99 18.52
N CYS A 160 -9.63 -8.74 18.59
CA CYS A 160 -8.77 -8.16 17.57
C CYS A 160 -7.40 -8.82 17.48
N VAL A 161 -6.75 -9.09 18.63
CA VAL A 161 -5.47 -9.81 18.65
C VAL A 161 -5.63 -11.23 18.07
N GLU A 162 -6.72 -11.95 18.39
CA GLU A 162 -6.97 -13.28 17.83
C GLU A 162 -7.24 -13.25 16.32
N LEU A 163 -8.07 -12.30 15.85
CA LEU A 163 -8.42 -12.18 14.45
C LEU A 163 -7.20 -11.83 13.59
N GLU A 164 -6.39 -10.88 14.03
CA GLU A 164 -5.14 -10.52 13.37
C GLU A 164 -4.13 -11.67 13.39
N ALA A 165 -4.01 -12.39 14.51
CA ALA A 165 -3.13 -13.56 14.59
C ALA A 165 -3.56 -14.69 13.65
N ARG A 166 -4.86 -14.97 13.51
CA ARG A 166 -5.39 -15.94 12.54
C ARG A 166 -5.09 -15.51 11.10
N TYR A 167 -5.27 -14.23 10.78
CA TYR A 167 -4.96 -13.68 9.46
C TYR A 167 -3.49 -13.90 9.08
N TRP A 168 -2.56 -13.49 9.95
CA TRP A 168 -1.13 -13.61 9.69
C TRP A 168 -0.67 -15.06 9.63
N ALA A 169 -1.13 -15.91 10.56
CA ALA A 169 -0.79 -17.33 10.55
C ALA A 169 -1.26 -18.02 9.25
N HIS A 170 -2.47 -17.71 8.76
CA HIS A 170 -2.96 -18.25 7.50
C HIS A 170 -2.07 -17.81 6.31
N ARG A 171 -1.68 -16.53 6.21
CA ARG A 171 -0.79 -16.04 5.12
C ARG A 171 0.56 -16.77 5.10
N ILE A 172 1.15 -16.96 6.28
CA ILE A 172 2.40 -17.72 6.42
C ILE A 172 2.21 -19.17 5.96
N GLN A 173 1.11 -19.81 6.34
CA GLN A 173 0.77 -21.18 5.91
C GLN A 173 0.55 -21.29 4.40
N THR A 174 0.06 -20.22 3.75
CA THR A 174 -0.13 -20.16 2.29
C THR A 174 1.13 -19.81 1.50
N GLY A 175 2.29 -19.74 2.15
CA GLY A 175 3.60 -19.64 1.48
C GLY A 175 4.33 -18.31 1.66
N GLU A 176 3.73 -17.32 2.33
CA GLU A 176 4.34 -16.01 2.58
C GLU A 176 5.26 -16.06 3.81
N LYS A 177 6.31 -16.88 3.74
CA LYS A 177 7.20 -17.18 4.88
C LYS A 177 8.08 -15.99 5.27
N GLU A 178 8.33 -15.06 4.36
CA GLU A 178 9.05 -13.81 4.58
C GLU A 178 8.41 -12.91 5.64
N ILE A 179 7.11 -13.11 5.91
CA ILE A 179 6.39 -12.43 6.99
C ILE A 179 7.04 -12.78 8.34
N LEU A 180 7.47 -14.02 8.57
CA LEU A 180 8.11 -14.43 9.83
C LEU A 180 9.42 -13.68 10.09
N GLU A 181 10.25 -13.51 9.06
CA GLU A 181 11.49 -12.76 9.18
C GLU A 181 11.24 -11.26 9.39
N SER A 182 10.17 -10.74 8.80
CA SER A 182 9.75 -9.36 8.99
C SER A 182 9.22 -9.12 10.40
N MET A 183 8.45 -10.06 10.95
CA MET A 183 7.89 -9.98 12.32
C MET A 183 8.98 -9.88 13.39
N LYS A 184 10.15 -10.49 13.19
CA LYS A 184 11.30 -10.35 14.10
C LYS A 184 11.81 -8.91 14.23
N LYS A 185 11.52 -8.06 13.23
CA LYS A 185 11.94 -6.66 13.18
C LYS A 185 10.83 -5.70 13.62
N TRP A 186 9.65 -6.20 13.95
CA TRP A 186 8.53 -5.35 14.37
C TRP A 186 8.81 -4.73 15.73
N ASP A 187 8.32 -3.51 15.93
CA ASP A 187 8.35 -2.89 17.25
C ASP A 187 7.44 -3.69 18.19
N MET A 188 8.04 -4.21 19.26
CA MET A 188 7.42 -5.19 20.15
C MET A 188 6.59 -4.48 21.23
N SER A 189 5.62 -3.68 20.79
CA SER A 189 4.54 -3.18 21.66
C SER A 189 3.85 -4.35 22.38
N ALA A 190 3.14 -4.06 23.47
CA ALA A 190 2.43 -5.10 24.22
C ALA A 190 1.44 -5.87 23.32
N ASN A 191 0.72 -5.18 22.43
CA ASN A 191 -0.19 -5.81 21.49
C ASN A 191 0.55 -6.61 20.42
N THR A 192 1.65 -6.09 19.85
CA THR A 192 2.47 -6.81 18.86
C THR A 192 3.00 -8.12 19.42
N LYS A 193 3.47 -8.13 20.67
CA LYS A 193 3.92 -9.35 21.37
C LYS A 193 2.81 -10.40 21.45
N ARG A 194 1.62 -9.98 21.91
CA ARG A 194 0.43 -10.86 22.03
C ARG A 194 -0.01 -11.43 20.69
N ILE A 195 0.03 -10.62 19.62
CA ILE A 195 -0.26 -11.07 18.25
C ILE A 195 0.75 -12.13 17.84
N THR A 196 2.05 -11.85 17.96
CA THR A 196 3.13 -12.78 17.57
C THR A 196 3.04 -14.12 18.31
N GLU A 197 2.76 -14.11 19.62
CA GLU A 197 2.53 -15.33 20.41
C GLU A 197 1.34 -16.14 19.87
N LYS A 198 0.22 -15.48 19.58
CA LYS A 198 -0.96 -16.15 19.01
C LYS A 198 -0.74 -16.61 17.57
N VAL A 199 0.02 -15.87 16.76
CA VAL A 199 0.42 -16.31 15.40
C VAL A 199 1.16 -17.64 15.51
N ASN A 200 2.20 -17.71 16.33
CA ASN A 200 2.99 -18.93 16.54
C ASN A 200 2.11 -20.10 17.02
N LYS A 201 1.16 -19.84 17.93
CA LYS A 201 0.19 -20.85 18.38
C LYS A 201 -0.75 -21.31 17.27
N ASN A 202 -1.15 -20.42 16.36
CA ASN A 202 -2.07 -20.71 15.27
C ASN A 202 -1.38 -21.38 14.06
N LEU A 203 -0.06 -21.23 13.92
CA LEU A 203 0.71 -21.91 12.85
C LEU A 203 0.65 -23.44 12.92
N THR A 204 0.38 -24.03 14.09
CA THR A 204 0.22 -25.48 14.27
C THR A 204 -1.17 -26.00 13.92
N LYS A 205 -2.13 -25.10 13.68
CA LYS A 205 -3.53 -25.44 13.36
C LYS A 205 -3.77 -25.30 11.86
N LYS A 206 -4.64 -26.13 11.29
CA LYS A 206 -5.16 -25.86 9.95
C LYS A 206 -6.16 -24.70 10.02
N LEU A 207 -5.80 -23.56 9.42
CA LEU A 207 -6.65 -22.38 9.39
C LEU A 207 -7.38 -22.28 8.05
N GLU A 208 -8.67 -21.97 8.12
CA GLU A 208 -9.45 -21.56 6.95
C GLU A 208 -9.25 -20.06 6.69
N PRO A 209 -9.38 -19.60 5.43
CA PRO A 209 -9.31 -18.18 5.12
C PRO A 209 -10.42 -17.41 5.84
N LEU A 210 -10.14 -16.18 6.25
CA LEU A 210 -11.14 -15.31 6.88
C LEU A 210 -12.36 -15.13 5.96
N THR A 211 -13.54 -15.07 6.56
CA THR A 211 -14.77 -14.68 5.86
C THR A 211 -14.75 -13.22 5.41
N LYS A 212 -15.69 -12.80 4.55
CA LYS A 212 -15.81 -11.40 4.12
C LYS A 212 -16.06 -10.46 5.31
N GLU A 213 -16.90 -10.89 6.24
CA GLU A 213 -17.22 -10.15 7.47
C GLU A 213 -16.01 -10.05 8.40
N GLU A 214 -15.28 -11.16 8.60
CA GLU A 214 -14.04 -11.15 9.39
C GLU A 214 -12.97 -10.26 8.77
N ARG A 215 -12.82 -10.24 7.43
CA ARG A 215 -11.91 -9.28 6.77
C ARG A 215 -12.31 -7.83 7.01
N TYR A 216 -13.62 -7.54 6.96
CA TYR A 216 -14.12 -6.20 7.28
C TYR A 216 -13.83 -5.83 8.75
N LYS A 217 -14.03 -6.76 9.70
CA LYS A 217 -13.69 -6.55 11.12
C LYS A 217 -12.18 -6.44 11.38
N LEU A 218 -11.36 -7.14 10.61
CA LEU A 218 -9.90 -7.08 10.70
C LEU A 218 -9.39 -5.65 10.49
N ASP A 219 -9.94 -4.95 9.50
CA ASP A 219 -9.60 -3.54 9.23
C ASP A 219 -9.89 -2.65 10.45
N ALA A 220 -11.08 -2.79 11.06
CA ALA A 220 -11.41 -2.07 12.31
C ALA A 220 -10.48 -2.44 13.47
N CYS A 221 -10.09 -3.73 13.56
CA CYS A 221 -9.17 -4.20 14.60
C CYS A 221 -7.76 -3.63 14.46
N ILE A 222 -7.22 -3.53 13.25
CA ILE A 222 -5.92 -2.88 12.98
C ILE A 222 -5.96 -1.43 13.47
N GLU A 223 -7.06 -0.71 13.20
CA GLU A 223 -7.23 0.66 13.67
C GLU A 223 -7.37 0.76 15.20
N LYS A 224 -8.08 -0.19 15.83
CA LYS A 224 -8.22 -0.23 17.29
C LYS A 224 -6.85 -0.42 17.97
N LEU A 225 -6.07 -1.38 17.48
CA LEU A 225 -4.79 -1.78 18.07
C LEU A 225 -3.70 -0.73 17.87
N SER A 226 -3.77 0.09 16.82
CA SER A 226 -2.81 1.18 16.56
C SER A 226 -2.98 2.40 17.48
N LYS A 227 -4.15 2.55 18.12
CA LYS A 227 -4.48 3.66 19.01
C LYS A 227 -4.20 3.38 20.49
N MET A 228 -3.85 2.15 20.83
CA MET A 228 -3.53 1.69 22.19
C MET A 228 -2.03 1.74 22.45
#